data_AF-A0A3B0MJL8-F1
#
_entry.id   AF-A0A3B0MJL8-F1
#
_cell.length_a   1.000
_cell.length_b   1.000
_cell.length_c   1.000
_cell.angle_alpha   90.00
_cell.angle_beta   90.00
_cell.angle_gamma   90.00
#
_symmetry.space_group_name_H-M   'P 1'
#
loop_
_entity.id
_entity.type
_entity.pdbx_description
1 polymer ?
#
loop_
_entity_poly.entity_id
_entity_poly.type
_entity_poly.pdbx_seq_one_letter_code
_entity_poly.pdbx_strand_id
1 'polypeptide(L)'
;MISSSQSTSVNNIESSVASSPNFDPIKVEIDKKIDNKFVLVFSGFSGMGYENTEKLQDYITKEIKQNIDEHGIHNLLIVAGATPEGIGCVYDIAKNLGVSTFGIVSQQASTNSLSKNCESVMQIKDPDNSWKVLDDSGDSYMVYAVSKNGCFLAFGVGSVTLSELEEAAGKGIETKIFPEFLPDPINLDGKLAQEKQWLKYV
;
A
#
# COMPACT_ATOMS: atom_id res chain seq x y z
N MET A 1 65.54 -27.71 -12.34
CA MET A 1 64.95 -29.02 -11.98
C MET A 1 65.13 -29.14 -10.47
N ILE A 2 64.15 -29.16 -9.57
CA ILE A 2 62.71 -29.47 -9.51
C ILE A 2 62.17 -28.63 -8.32
N SER A 3 61.23 -27.71 -8.51
CA SER A 3 59.79 -27.79 -8.14
C SER A 3 59.44 -28.31 -6.73
N SER A 4 58.81 -27.46 -5.91
CA SER A 4 57.77 -27.78 -4.91
C SER A 4 57.37 -26.47 -4.20
N SER A 5 56.30 -25.78 -4.62
CA SER A 5 54.87 -26.00 -4.33
C SER A 5 54.41 -25.46 -2.96
N GLN A 6 53.82 -24.26 -3.03
CA GLN A 6 52.64 -23.72 -2.33
C GLN A 6 52.20 -24.27 -0.96
N SER A 7 51.90 -23.36 -0.03
CA SER A 7 50.49 -23.04 0.29
C SER A 7 50.40 -21.83 1.23
N THR A 8 49.77 -20.77 0.72
CA THR A 8 49.34 -19.57 1.42
C THR A 8 48.14 -19.90 2.32
N SER A 9 48.24 -19.58 3.61
CA SER A 9 47.11 -19.63 4.54
C SER A 9 46.02 -18.66 4.10
N VAL A 10 44.90 -19.21 3.63
CA VAL A 10 43.66 -18.49 3.38
C VAL A 10 42.98 -18.30 4.74
N ASN A 11 42.90 -17.06 5.21
CA ASN A 11 42.05 -16.72 6.34
C ASN A 11 40.59 -16.85 5.89
N ASN A 12 39.94 -17.92 6.32
CA ASN A 12 38.49 -18.05 6.29
C ASN A 12 37.89 -16.93 7.13
N ILE A 13 37.40 -15.88 6.48
CA ILE A 13 36.40 -15.00 7.08
C ILE A 13 35.09 -15.78 6.98
N GLU A 14 34.83 -16.60 8.00
CA GLU A 14 33.48 -17.09 8.23
C GLU A 14 32.57 -15.89 8.44
N SER A 15 31.71 -15.68 7.46
CA SER A 15 30.60 -14.74 7.43
C SER A 15 29.65 -15.05 8.59
N SER A 16 29.95 -14.51 9.77
CA SER A 16 28.99 -14.36 10.86
C SER A 16 28.17 -13.09 10.63
N VAL A 17 27.37 -13.06 9.57
CA VAL A 17 26.20 -12.16 9.54
C VAL A 17 25.11 -12.91 10.28
N ALA A 18 25.11 -12.78 11.60
CA ALA A 18 23.91 -13.06 12.38
C ALA A 18 22.80 -12.19 11.79
N SER A 19 21.76 -12.83 11.24
CA SER A 19 20.57 -12.15 10.76
C SER A 19 19.95 -11.41 11.93
N SER A 20 20.07 -10.08 11.93
CA SER A 20 19.37 -9.25 12.91
C SER A 20 17.87 -9.57 12.83
N PRO A 21 17.23 -10.01 13.91
CA PRO A 21 15.85 -10.52 13.89
C PRO A 21 14.77 -9.46 13.61
N ASN A 22 15.16 -8.28 13.12
CA ASN A 22 14.29 -7.13 12.93
C ASN A 22 14.62 -6.34 11.64
N PHE A 23 15.37 -6.94 10.72
CA PHE A 23 15.67 -6.31 9.43
C PHE A 23 14.61 -6.72 8.41
N ASP A 24 13.70 -5.79 8.12
CA ASP A 24 12.76 -5.91 7.01
C ASP A 24 13.21 -4.96 5.87
N PRO A 25 13.74 -5.49 4.74
CA PRO A 25 14.20 -4.65 3.63
C PRO A 25 13.07 -3.86 2.98
N ILE A 26 11.82 -4.33 3.06
CA ILE A 26 10.65 -3.64 2.52
C ILE A 26 10.37 -2.40 3.37
N LYS A 27 10.40 -2.51 4.70
CA LYS A 27 10.26 -1.34 5.61
C LYS A 27 11.36 -0.31 5.38
N VAL A 28 12.60 -0.75 5.12
CA VAL A 28 13.72 0.16 4.79
C VAL A 28 13.44 0.94 3.50
N GLU A 29 12.91 0.29 2.46
CA GLU A 29 12.54 0.98 1.23
C GLU A 29 11.33 1.91 1.42
N ILE A 30 10.34 1.51 2.22
CA ILE A 30 9.21 2.38 2.59
C ILE A 30 9.71 3.63 3.33
N ASP A 31 10.60 3.48 4.32
CA ASP A 31 11.16 4.61 5.08
C ASP A 31 11.89 5.60 4.16
N LYS A 32 12.65 5.10 3.16
CA LYS A 32 13.30 5.93 2.14
C LYS A 32 12.31 6.68 1.25
N LYS A 33 11.15 6.08 0.96
CA LYS A 33 10.11 6.74 0.14
C LYS A 33 9.34 7.79 0.92
N ILE A 34 9.12 7.57 2.21
CA ILE A 34 8.47 8.52 3.11
C ILE A 34 9.38 9.73 3.31
N ASP A 35 10.66 9.54 3.62
CA ASP A 35 11.65 10.62 3.76
C ASP A 35 11.14 11.83 4.59
N ASN A 36 10.57 11.54 5.77
CA ASN A 36 9.95 12.51 6.70
C ASN A 36 8.72 13.29 6.17
N LYS A 37 8.16 12.93 5.02
CA LYS A 37 6.90 13.50 4.52
C LYS A 37 5.72 13.12 5.43
N PHE A 38 4.68 13.93 5.40
CA PHE A 38 3.37 13.59 5.94
C PHE A 38 2.64 12.68 4.95
N VAL A 39 2.26 11.50 5.43
CA VAL A 39 1.71 10.42 4.61
C VAL A 39 0.19 10.41 4.70
N LEU A 40 -0.47 10.43 3.55
CA LEU A 40 -1.90 10.15 3.44
C LEU A 40 -2.08 8.79 2.80
N VAL A 41 -2.50 7.79 3.59
CA VAL A 41 -2.90 6.49 3.06
C VAL A 41 -4.38 6.54 2.68
N PHE A 42 -4.69 6.26 1.42
CA PHE A 42 -6.04 6.10 0.92
C PHE A 42 -6.34 4.61 0.75
N SER A 43 -7.25 4.07 1.57
CA SER A 43 -7.75 2.70 1.48
C SER A 43 -9.26 2.72 1.25
N GLY A 44 -9.76 1.74 0.49
CA GLY A 44 -11.17 1.65 0.14
C GLY A 44 -11.42 0.64 -0.96
N PHE A 45 -12.57 0.73 -1.62
CA PHE A 45 -12.90 -0.14 -2.73
C PHE A 45 -11.97 0.12 -3.93
N SER A 46 -11.33 -0.94 -4.44
CA SER A 46 -10.58 -0.92 -5.70
C SER A 46 -11.46 -1.49 -6.82
N GLY A 47 -11.36 -2.79 -7.12
CA GLY A 47 -12.12 -3.43 -8.21
C GLY A 47 -13.64 -3.40 -8.11
N MET A 48 -14.21 -3.13 -6.92
CA MET A 48 -15.67 -2.91 -6.79
C MET A 48 -16.10 -1.51 -7.26
N GLY A 49 -15.19 -0.56 -7.38
CA GLY A 49 -15.53 0.83 -7.69
C GLY A 49 -16.42 1.47 -6.64
N TYR A 50 -17.03 2.60 -7.00
CA TYR A 50 -17.93 3.37 -6.13
C TYR A 50 -19.18 3.79 -6.89
N GLU A 51 -20.31 3.85 -6.19
CA GLU A 51 -21.59 4.28 -6.75
C GLU A 51 -21.53 5.72 -7.30
N ASN A 52 -20.82 6.62 -6.60
CA ASN A 52 -20.67 8.00 -7.01
C ASN A 52 -19.19 8.40 -7.04
N THR A 53 -18.58 8.22 -8.21
CA THR A 53 -17.16 8.52 -8.46
C THR A 53 -16.86 10.01 -8.44
N GLU A 54 -17.76 10.86 -8.91
CA GLU A 54 -17.58 12.33 -8.90
C GLU A 54 -17.49 12.85 -7.45
N LYS A 55 -18.45 12.46 -6.60
CA LYS A 55 -18.42 12.81 -5.17
C LYS A 55 -17.15 12.31 -4.49
N LEU A 56 -16.70 11.10 -4.80
CA LEU A 56 -15.44 10.56 -4.26
C LEU A 56 -14.25 11.43 -4.66
N GLN A 57 -14.12 11.74 -5.95
CA GLN A 57 -13.01 12.53 -6.47
C GLN A 57 -13.01 13.95 -5.90
N ASP A 58 -14.17 14.57 -5.73
CA ASP A 58 -14.31 15.88 -5.09
C ASP A 58 -13.83 15.87 -3.63
N TYR A 59 -14.23 14.84 -2.87
CA TYR A 59 -13.80 14.69 -1.47
C TYR A 59 -12.30 14.44 -1.37
N ILE A 60 -11.75 13.51 -2.15
CA ILE A 60 -10.31 13.25 -2.20
C ILE A 60 -9.54 14.52 -2.57
N THR A 61 -10.01 15.25 -3.58
CA THR A 61 -9.38 16.51 -4.01
C THR A 61 -9.38 17.53 -2.88
N LYS A 62 -10.49 17.68 -2.15
CA LYS A 62 -10.59 18.60 -1.02
C LYS A 62 -9.64 18.20 0.11
N GLU A 63 -9.59 16.92 0.45
CA GLU A 63 -8.73 16.41 1.52
C GLU A 63 -7.25 16.62 1.19
N ILE A 64 -6.82 16.30 -0.04
CA ILE A 64 -5.43 16.54 -0.47
C ILE A 64 -5.12 18.03 -0.42
N LYS A 65 -6.00 18.91 -0.92
CA LYS A 65 -5.78 20.37 -0.87
C LYS A 65 -5.64 20.90 0.55
N GLN A 66 -6.47 20.44 1.49
CA GLN A 66 -6.36 20.85 2.89
C GLN A 66 -4.99 20.45 3.49
N ASN A 67 -4.53 19.24 3.20
CA ASN A 67 -3.21 18.79 3.66
C ASN A 67 -2.07 19.53 2.93
N ILE A 68 -2.27 19.97 1.67
CA ILE A 68 -1.30 20.83 0.97
C ILE A 68 -1.17 22.17 1.70
N ASP A 69 -2.30 22.76 2.10
CA ASP A 69 -2.32 24.03 2.82
C ASP A 69 -1.64 23.91 4.20
N GLU A 70 -1.79 22.77 4.87
CA GLU A 70 -1.24 22.51 6.21
C GLU A 70 0.26 22.15 6.20
N HIS A 71 0.68 21.23 5.32
CA HIS A 71 2.02 20.65 5.36
C HIS A 71 2.93 21.14 4.23
N GLY A 72 2.36 21.69 3.16
CA GLY A 72 3.05 22.05 1.93
C GLY A 72 3.18 20.87 0.97
N ILE A 73 2.91 21.13 -0.31
CA ILE A 73 2.87 20.15 -1.40
C ILE A 73 4.07 19.19 -1.47
N HIS A 74 5.29 19.69 -1.25
CA HIS A 74 6.52 18.87 -1.34
C HIS A 74 6.73 17.96 -0.14
N ASN A 75 6.07 18.25 0.98
CA ASN A 75 6.14 17.48 2.21
C ASN A 75 5.02 16.45 2.34
N LEU A 76 4.19 16.27 1.29
CA LEU A 76 3.15 15.25 1.25
C LEU A 76 3.55 14.04 0.42
N LEU A 77 3.07 12.88 0.84
CA LEU A 77 3.12 11.64 0.09
C LEU A 77 1.75 10.95 0.11
N ILE A 78 1.19 10.67 -1.07
CA ILE A 78 -0.03 9.88 -1.22
C ILE A 78 0.33 8.40 -1.36
N VAL A 79 -0.29 7.54 -0.56
CA VAL A 79 -0.08 6.09 -0.58
C VAL A 79 -1.41 5.36 -0.81
N ALA A 80 -1.45 4.42 -1.75
CA ALA A 80 -2.61 3.56 -2.05
C ALA A 80 -2.18 2.23 -2.70
N GLY A 81 -3.14 1.43 -3.16
CA GLY A 81 -2.95 0.09 -3.74
C GLY A 81 -2.38 0.00 -5.17
N ALA A 82 -1.67 1.03 -5.64
CA ALA A 82 -0.97 1.15 -6.94
C ALA A 82 -1.79 0.99 -8.24
N THR A 83 -3.00 0.45 -8.21
CA THR A 83 -3.87 0.32 -9.38
C THR A 83 -4.76 1.56 -9.54
N PRO A 84 -5.27 1.89 -10.75
CA PRO A 84 -6.07 3.09 -10.97
C PRO A 84 -7.55 2.93 -10.61
N GLU A 85 -8.05 1.71 -10.39
CA GLU A 85 -9.48 1.46 -10.16
C GLU A 85 -9.94 1.88 -8.76
N GLY A 86 -11.20 2.33 -8.68
CA GLY A 86 -11.83 2.72 -7.43
C GLY A 86 -11.03 3.81 -6.72
N ILE A 87 -10.54 3.50 -5.51
CA ILE A 87 -9.75 4.42 -4.68
C ILE A 87 -8.45 4.84 -5.37
N GLY A 88 -7.99 4.06 -6.34
CA GLY A 88 -6.86 4.34 -7.21
C GLY A 88 -6.98 5.64 -8.02
N CYS A 89 -8.17 6.22 -8.15
CA CYS A 89 -8.35 7.54 -8.77
C CYS A 89 -7.55 8.65 -8.05
N VAL A 90 -7.17 8.41 -6.78
CA VAL A 90 -6.29 9.29 -6.01
C VAL A 90 -4.97 9.60 -6.74
N TYR A 91 -4.45 8.68 -7.56
CA TYR A 91 -3.20 8.89 -8.29
C TYR A 91 -3.31 9.98 -9.35
N ASP A 92 -4.41 10.00 -10.09
CA ASP A 92 -4.65 11.02 -11.12
C ASP A 92 -4.86 12.40 -10.46
N ILE A 93 -5.62 12.42 -9.37
CA ILE A 93 -5.85 13.64 -8.58
C ILE A 93 -4.54 14.19 -8.02
N ALA A 94 -3.76 13.34 -7.34
CA ALA A 94 -2.47 13.71 -6.77
C ALA A 94 -1.50 14.23 -7.83
N LYS A 95 -1.46 13.57 -9.01
CA LYS A 95 -0.62 14.02 -10.13
C LYS A 95 -1.01 15.41 -10.61
N ASN A 96 -2.30 15.66 -10.78
CA ASN A 96 -2.83 16.96 -11.21
C ASN A 96 -2.56 18.07 -10.19
N LEU A 97 -2.52 17.73 -8.89
CA LEU A 97 -2.19 18.65 -7.80
C LEU A 97 -0.68 18.79 -7.57
N GLY A 98 0.16 17.98 -8.21
CA GLY A 98 1.62 18.01 -8.08
C GLY A 98 2.16 17.33 -6.81
N VAL A 99 1.39 16.45 -6.18
CA VAL A 99 1.79 15.69 -4.98
C VAL A 99 2.45 14.37 -5.38
N SER A 100 3.52 13.98 -4.69
CA SER A 100 4.20 12.70 -4.90
C SER A 100 3.30 11.50 -4.56
N THR A 101 3.46 10.41 -5.30
CA THR A 101 2.64 9.20 -5.13
C THR A 101 3.49 7.95 -4.96
N PHE A 102 3.04 7.07 -4.08
CA PHE A 102 3.64 5.77 -3.83
C PHE A 102 2.55 4.68 -3.76
N GLY A 103 2.81 3.54 -4.38
CA GLY A 103 1.90 2.41 -4.42
C GLY A 103 2.50 1.22 -3.72
N ILE A 104 1.75 0.61 -2.80
CA ILE A 104 2.11 -0.67 -2.20
C ILE A 104 0.98 -1.64 -2.56
N VAL A 105 1.30 -2.70 -3.28
CA VAL A 105 0.29 -3.60 -3.86
C VAL A 105 0.75 -5.05 -3.80
N SER A 106 -0.20 -5.98 -3.76
CA SER A 106 0.07 -7.40 -3.92
C SER A 106 0.68 -7.70 -5.31
N GLN A 107 1.57 -8.68 -5.39
CA GLN A 107 2.11 -9.23 -6.65
C GLN A 107 1.04 -9.90 -7.52
N GLN A 108 -0.18 -10.11 -6.99
CA GLN A 108 -1.34 -10.47 -7.80
C GLN A 108 -1.69 -9.39 -8.84
N ALA A 109 -1.39 -8.12 -8.55
CA ALA A 109 -1.60 -7.05 -9.51
C ALA A 109 -0.62 -7.20 -10.69
N SER A 110 -1.18 -7.27 -11.89
CA SER A 110 -0.37 -7.27 -13.11
C SER A 110 0.40 -5.97 -13.24
N THR A 111 1.65 -6.03 -13.69
CA THR A 111 2.43 -4.82 -13.99
C THR A 111 1.75 -3.92 -15.03
N ASN A 112 0.89 -4.49 -15.89
CA ASN A 112 0.11 -3.76 -16.88
C ASN A 112 -1.15 -3.10 -16.31
N SER A 113 -1.58 -3.43 -15.09
CA SER A 113 -2.72 -2.82 -14.40
C SER A 113 -2.31 -1.74 -13.40
N LEU A 114 -1.02 -1.41 -13.31
CA LEU A 114 -0.54 -0.36 -12.42
C LEU A 114 -0.92 1.03 -12.97
N SER A 115 -1.25 1.94 -12.07
CA SER A 115 -1.54 3.33 -12.44
C SER A 115 -0.30 4.00 -13.02
N LYS A 116 -0.47 4.63 -14.19
CA LYS A 116 0.59 5.42 -14.84
C LYS A 116 0.98 6.66 -14.05
N ASN A 117 0.11 7.11 -13.14
CA ASN A 117 0.31 8.28 -12.30
C ASN A 117 0.80 7.93 -10.88
N CYS A 118 1.09 6.64 -10.64
CA CYS A 118 1.83 6.19 -9.46
C CYS A 118 3.34 6.26 -9.72
N GLU A 119 4.05 7.20 -9.09
CA GLU A 119 5.46 7.50 -9.40
C GLU A 119 6.44 6.43 -8.92
N SER A 120 6.09 5.71 -7.87
CA SER A 120 6.83 4.55 -7.37
C SER A 120 5.86 3.45 -6.97
N VAL A 121 6.20 2.21 -7.28
CA VAL A 121 5.38 1.05 -6.91
C VAL A 121 6.25 0.00 -6.24
N MET A 122 5.71 -0.61 -5.20
CA MET A 122 6.29 -1.74 -4.50
C MET A 122 5.30 -2.90 -4.53
N GLN A 123 5.71 -4.02 -5.13
CA GLN A 123 4.88 -5.22 -5.21
C GLN A 123 5.30 -6.24 -4.15
N ILE A 124 4.38 -6.55 -3.24
CA ILE A 124 4.58 -7.42 -2.08
C ILE A 124 4.10 -8.84 -2.40
N LYS A 125 4.86 -9.84 -1.95
CA LYS A 125 4.44 -11.24 -2.08
C LYS A 125 3.18 -11.48 -1.24
N ASP A 126 2.24 -12.22 -1.81
CA ASP A 126 0.93 -12.47 -1.22
C ASP A 126 0.56 -13.95 -1.47
N PRO A 127 1.13 -14.86 -0.67
CA PRO A 127 1.10 -16.29 -0.96
C PRO A 127 -0.28 -16.92 -0.83
N ASP A 128 -1.20 -16.29 -0.09
CA ASP A 128 -2.58 -16.76 0.10
C ASP A 128 -3.57 -16.09 -0.86
N ASN A 129 -3.09 -15.21 -1.75
CA ASN A 129 -3.89 -14.43 -2.68
C ASN A 129 -4.97 -13.57 -1.99
N SER A 130 -4.68 -13.06 -0.80
CA SER A 130 -5.63 -12.26 -0.01
C SER A 130 -5.80 -10.82 -0.48
N TRP A 131 -4.92 -10.34 -1.38
CA TRP A 131 -4.73 -8.95 -1.78
C TRP A 131 -4.13 -8.05 -0.69
N LYS A 132 -3.80 -8.63 0.47
CA LYS A 132 -3.15 -7.89 1.56
C LYS A 132 -1.66 -7.75 1.28
N VAL A 133 -1.07 -6.70 1.84
CA VAL A 133 0.36 -6.40 1.73
C VAL A 133 0.98 -6.46 3.12
N LEU A 134 1.26 -7.69 3.58
CA LEU A 134 1.68 -7.97 4.95
C LEU A 134 3.17 -8.30 5.03
N ASP A 135 3.78 -8.00 6.17
CA ASP A 135 5.09 -8.52 6.55
C ASP A 135 5.00 -9.94 7.13
N ASP A 136 6.16 -10.53 7.46
CA ASP A 136 6.25 -11.88 8.02
C ASP A 136 5.57 -12.03 9.40
N SER A 137 5.29 -10.92 10.09
CA SER A 137 4.56 -10.89 11.37
C SER A 137 3.05 -10.70 11.19
N GLY A 138 2.60 -10.42 9.97
CA GLY A 138 1.21 -10.15 9.64
C GLY A 138 0.80 -8.67 9.76
N ASP A 139 1.76 -7.75 9.97
CA ASP A 139 1.50 -6.31 9.98
C ASP A 139 1.38 -5.77 8.55
N SER A 140 0.45 -4.85 8.30
CA SER A 140 0.28 -4.22 6.99
C SER A 140 1.38 -3.21 6.68
N TYR A 141 1.99 -3.32 5.49
CA TYR A 141 2.91 -2.32 4.97
C TYR A 141 2.23 -0.98 4.69
N MET A 142 0.93 -0.96 4.41
CA MET A 142 0.16 0.28 4.27
C MET A 142 0.05 1.01 5.62
N VAL A 143 -0.24 0.26 6.68
CA VAL A 143 -0.33 0.81 8.05
C VAL A 143 1.05 1.23 8.56
N TYR A 144 2.10 0.44 8.26
CA TYR A 144 3.48 0.83 8.54
C TYR A 144 3.82 2.18 7.90
N ALA A 145 3.46 2.38 6.63
CA ALA A 145 3.79 3.60 5.91
C ALA A 145 3.22 4.87 6.55
N VAL A 146 1.98 4.80 7.05
CA VAL A 146 1.35 5.95 7.73
C VAL A 146 1.78 6.12 9.19
N SER A 147 2.22 5.03 9.85
CA SER A 147 2.51 5.02 11.30
C SER A 147 3.60 6.00 11.76
N LYS A 148 4.44 6.48 10.85
CA LYS A 148 5.56 7.37 11.17
C LYS A 148 5.12 8.82 11.35
N ASN A 149 4.26 9.29 10.45
CA ASN A 149 3.79 10.67 10.38
C ASN A 149 2.70 10.79 9.31
N GLY A 150 1.44 10.60 9.69
CA GLY A 150 0.38 10.61 8.69
C GLY A 150 -1.01 10.30 9.20
N CYS A 151 -1.95 10.25 8.26
CA CYS A 151 -3.35 9.95 8.48
C CYS A 151 -3.80 8.82 7.54
N PHE A 152 -4.57 7.87 8.08
CA PHE A 152 -5.15 6.76 7.34
C PHE A 152 -6.61 7.08 6.99
N LEU A 153 -6.94 7.14 5.71
CA LEU A 153 -8.25 7.51 5.22
C LEU A 153 -8.94 6.31 4.59
N ALA A 154 -10.08 5.91 5.15
CA ALA A 154 -10.87 4.77 4.71
C ALA A 154 -12.17 5.24 4.02
N PHE A 155 -12.28 5.02 2.71
CA PHE A 155 -13.44 5.37 1.88
C PHE A 155 -14.27 4.13 1.56
N GLY A 156 -15.39 3.98 2.26
CA GLY A 156 -16.07 2.68 2.31
C GLY A 156 -15.19 1.60 2.95
N VAL A 157 -15.75 0.41 3.17
CA VAL A 157 -15.06 -0.66 3.91
C VAL A 157 -15.19 -1.99 3.17
N GLY A 158 -14.12 -2.39 2.49
CA GLY A 158 -13.90 -3.77 2.06
C GLY A 158 -13.15 -4.57 3.13
N SER A 159 -13.03 -5.89 2.98
CA SER A 159 -12.36 -6.75 3.98
C SER A 159 -10.89 -6.38 4.23
N VAL A 160 -10.14 -6.02 3.18
CA VAL A 160 -8.75 -5.56 3.29
C VAL A 160 -8.69 -4.23 4.04
N THR A 161 -9.43 -3.23 3.57
CA THR A 161 -9.52 -1.90 4.21
C THR A 161 -9.96 -2.00 5.67
N LEU A 162 -10.90 -2.89 6.01
CA LEU A 162 -11.32 -3.11 7.40
C LEU A 162 -10.14 -3.59 8.25
N SER A 163 -9.41 -4.62 7.79
CA SER A 163 -8.28 -5.15 8.56
C SER A 163 -7.16 -4.12 8.76
N GLU A 164 -6.87 -3.29 7.75
CA GLU A 164 -5.88 -2.22 7.85
C GLU A 164 -6.34 -1.10 8.79
N LEU A 165 -7.62 -0.74 8.72
CA LEU A 165 -8.22 0.26 9.59
C LEU A 165 -8.20 -0.17 11.06
N GLU A 166 -8.54 -1.44 11.33
CA GLU A 166 -8.47 -2.03 12.68
C GLU A 166 -7.02 -2.03 13.21
N GLU A 167 -6.05 -2.39 12.36
CA GLU A 167 -4.63 -2.34 12.71
C GLU A 167 -4.16 -0.90 12.99
N ALA A 168 -4.52 0.06 12.13
CA ALA A 168 -4.16 1.46 12.29
C ALA A 168 -4.74 2.06 13.58
N ALA A 169 -6.02 1.79 13.86
CA ALA A 169 -6.69 2.20 15.08
C ALA A 169 -6.05 1.55 16.32
N GLY A 170 -5.71 0.26 16.26
CA GLY A 170 -5.00 -0.45 17.34
C GLY A 170 -3.61 0.11 17.64
N LYS A 171 -2.95 0.72 16.64
CA LYS A 171 -1.64 1.38 16.77
C LYS A 171 -1.74 2.87 17.14
N GLY A 172 -2.96 3.41 17.32
CA GLY A 172 -3.19 4.81 17.68
C GLY A 172 -2.85 5.80 16.56
N ILE A 173 -2.85 5.33 15.31
CA ILE A 173 -2.61 6.16 14.12
C ILE A 173 -3.87 7.01 13.89
N GLU A 174 -3.71 8.25 13.41
CA GLU A 174 -4.86 9.07 13.06
C GLU A 174 -5.64 8.42 11.91
N THR A 175 -6.94 8.20 12.11
CA THR A 175 -7.82 7.59 11.10
C THR A 175 -9.02 8.48 10.79
N LYS A 176 -9.35 8.65 9.51
CA LYS A 176 -10.60 9.26 9.04
C LYS A 176 -11.41 8.21 8.28
N ILE A 177 -12.67 8.03 8.66
CA ILE A 177 -13.53 6.98 8.10
C ILE A 177 -14.71 7.66 7.41
N PHE A 178 -14.92 7.30 6.15
CA PHE A 178 -16.00 7.81 5.29
C PHE A 178 -16.90 6.64 4.84
N PRO A 179 -17.75 6.11 5.74
CA PRO A 179 -18.59 4.94 5.46
C PRO A 179 -19.71 5.22 4.45
N GLU A 180 -20.01 6.48 4.17
CA GLU A 180 -21.05 6.90 3.24
C GLU A 180 -20.70 6.65 1.75
N PHE A 181 -19.45 6.31 1.46
CA PHE A 181 -19.03 5.91 0.12
C PHE A 181 -19.35 4.43 -0.09
N LEU A 182 -20.37 4.18 -0.89
CA LEU A 182 -20.86 2.84 -1.22
C LEU A 182 -20.17 2.29 -2.47
N PRO A 183 -19.99 0.96 -2.57
CA PRO A 183 -19.44 0.34 -3.76
C PRO A 183 -20.40 0.49 -4.94
N ASP A 184 -19.89 0.33 -6.17
CA ASP A 184 -20.77 0.27 -7.34
C ASP A 184 -21.75 -0.93 -7.19
N PRO A 185 -23.07 -0.71 -7.31
CA PRO A 185 -24.05 -1.76 -7.05
C PRO A 185 -23.96 -2.92 -8.04
N ILE A 186 -23.57 -2.68 -9.29
CA ILE A 186 -23.44 -3.72 -10.32
C ILE A 186 -22.24 -4.61 -10.00
N ASN A 187 -21.11 -4.01 -9.63
CA ASN A 187 -19.91 -4.77 -9.27
C ASN A 187 -20.11 -5.53 -7.96
N LEU A 188 -20.83 -4.95 -6.99
CA LEU A 188 -21.19 -5.62 -5.74
C LEU A 188 -22.04 -6.86 -6.00
N ASP A 189 -23.10 -6.74 -6.80
CA ASP A 189 -23.97 -7.87 -7.17
C ASP A 189 -23.19 -8.96 -7.90
N GLY A 190 -22.31 -8.58 -8.83
CA GLY A 190 -21.43 -9.52 -9.54
C GLY A 190 -20.52 -10.31 -8.59
N LYS A 191 -19.91 -9.63 -7.62
CA LYS A 191 -19.05 -10.29 -6.61
C LYS A 191 -19.84 -11.24 -5.71
N LEU A 192 -21.00 -10.81 -5.21
CA LEU A 192 -21.87 -11.65 -4.38
C LEU A 192 -22.40 -12.88 -5.13
N ALA A 193 -22.69 -12.75 -6.42
CA ALA A 193 -23.09 -13.86 -7.28
C ALA A 193 -21.95 -14.87 -7.45
N GLN A 194 -20.72 -14.39 -7.65
CA GLN A 194 -19.52 -15.22 -7.74
C GLN A 194 -19.29 -15.99 -6.43
N GLU A 195 -19.30 -15.32 -5.28
CA GLU A 195 -19.12 -15.96 -3.96
C GLU A 195 -20.18 -17.05 -3.69
N LYS A 196 -21.45 -16.79 -4.03
CA LYS A 196 -22.52 -17.79 -3.94
C LYS A 196 -22.32 -18.97 -4.89
N GLN A 197 -21.66 -18.77 -6.04
CA GLN A 197 -21.33 -19.84 -6.96
C GLN A 197 -20.21 -20.72 -6.41
N TRP A 198 -19.16 -20.14 -5.82
CA TRP A 198 -18.07 -20.89 -5.17
C TRP A 198 -18.57 -21.75 -4.01
N LEU A 199 -19.48 -21.24 -3.17
CA LEU A 199 -20.09 -21.99 -2.07
C LEU A 199 -20.93 -23.20 -2.51
N LYS A 200 -21.28 -23.33 -3.80
CA LYS A 200 -21.94 -24.55 -4.32
C LYS A 200 -20.98 -25.69 -4.63
N TYR A 201 -19.67 -25.42 -4.62
CA TYR A 201 -18.61 -26.37 -4.98
C TYR A 201 -17.68 -26.70 -3.80
N VAL A 202 -18.01 -26.24 -2.59
CA VAL A 202 -17.35 -26.56 -1.31
C VAL A 202 -18.35 -27.30 -0.44
#